data_AF-A0A7Z2GMS3-F1
#
_entry.id   AF-A0A7Z2GMS3-F1
#
_cell.length_a   1.000
_cell.length_b   1.000
_cell.length_c   1.000
_cell.angle_alpha   90.00
_cell.angle_beta   90.00
_cell.angle_gamma   90.00
#
_symmetry.space_group_name_H-M   'P 1'
#
loop_
_entity.id
_entity.type
_entity.pdbx_description
1 polymer ?
#
loop_
_entity_poly.entity_id
_entity_poly.type
_entity_poly.pdbx_seq_one_letter_code
_entity_poly.pdbx_strand_id
1 'polypeptide(L)'
;MNGRKLLAAALTVAVATLAAQASVARAAGNVSVAPVPALAHHTSALDASLRALRAGILKDAKECSDNASGMGATAQYRADIKKTIETPSVVGFEVSGSSQCDGAHPGAYEYGITYRIKDGKRFDLNEVYAVGHRDSGSLYLTKESVVPVLAEFKRINAGKAACLDASTFNSDYLMSKAFTLAARADGSVQLYFNTDYVEAACFSPIRLNAQAVSAFKDAKKAAEFGLP
;
A
#
# COMPACT_ATOMS: atom_id res chain seq x y z
N MET A 1 -9.25 -81.56 -53.89
CA MET A 1 -8.42 -80.71 -53.01
C MET A 1 -7.35 -80.07 -53.87
N ASN A 2 -7.59 -78.83 -54.32
CA ASN A 2 -6.72 -78.02 -55.18
C ASN A 2 -6.75 -76.59 -54.63
N GLY A 3 -5.58 -75.97 -54.49
CA GLY A 3 -5.38 -74.78 -53.69
C GLY A 3 -5.70 -73.44 -54.33
N ARG A 4 -5.29 -72.37 -53.64
CA ARG A 4 -4.66 -71.16 -54.20
C ARG A 4 -4.28 -70.22 -53.06
N LYS A 5 -3.10 -69.63 -53.19
CA LYS A 5 -2.50 -68.60 -52.34
C LYS A 5 -3.32 -67.30 -52.37
N LEU A 6 -3.24 -66.50 -51.31
CA LEU A 6 -3.02 -65.04 -51.39
C LEU A 6 -2.60 -64.50 -50.01
N LEU A 7 -1.50 -63.74 -50.02
CA LEU A 7 -0.99 -62.95 -48.91
C LEU A 7 -1.88 -61.72 -48.66
N ALA A 8 -2.03 -61.31 -47.41
CA ALA A 8 -2.20 -59.90 -47.05
C ALA A 8 -1.75 -59.67 -45.60
N ALA A 9 -0.75 -58.81 -45.44
CA ALA A 9 -0.35 -58.23 -44.17
C ALA A 9 -1.27 -57.04 -43.83
N ALA A 10 -1.66 -56.90 -42.57
CA ALA A 10 -2.10 -55.64 -41.96
C ALA A 10 -2.12 -55.84 -40.43
N LEU A 11 -1.20 -55.24 -39.69
CA LEU A 11 -1.24 -53.87 -39.14
C LEU A 11 -1.75 -53.90 -37.69
N THR A 12 -0.80 -53.95 -36.76
CA THR A 12 -1.00 -53.85 -35.32
C THR A 12 -1.45 -52.44 -34.96
N VAL A 13 -2.68 -52.26 -34.50
CA VAL A 13 -3.14 -51.01 -33.90
C VAL A 13 -2.87 -51.07 -32.40
N ALA A 14 -1.77 -50.46 -31.96
CA ALA A 14 -1.54 -50.18 -30.55
C ALA A 14 -2.32 -48.91 -30.19
N VAL A 15 -3.44 -49.07 -29.47
CA VAL A 15 -4.19 -47.96 -28.89
C VAL A 15 -3.43 -47.48 -27.66
N ALA A 16 -2.61 -46.45 -27.81
CA ALA A 16 -2.03 -45.72 -26.70
C ALA A 16 -3.08 -44.75 -26.13
N THR A 17 -3.71 -45.12 -25.03
CA THR A 17 -4.49 -44.19 -24.19
C THR A 17 -3.54 -43.17 -23.57
N LEU A 18 -3.42 -41.99 -24.19
CA LEU A 18 -2.87 -40.80 -23.54
C LEU A 18 -3.81 -40.38 -22.41
N ALA A 19 -3.41 -40.65 -21.17
CA ALA A 19 -3.93 -39.93 -20.03
C ALA A 19 -3.48 -38.46 -20.15
N ALA A 20 -4.40 -37.58 -20.50
CA ALA A 20 -4.19 -36.14 -20.45
C ALA A 20 -3.97 -35.74 -18.98
N GLN A 21 -2.70 -35.66 -18.57
CA GLN A 21 -2.32 -34.88 -17.41
C GLN A 21 -2.63 -33.42 -17.76
N ALA A 22 -3.77 -32.94 -17.28
CA ALA A 22 -4.04 -31.52 -17.20
C ALA A 22 -3.06 -30.94 -16.17
N SER A 23 -1.85 -30.63 -16.63
CA SER A 23 -0.94 -29.73 -15.95
C SER A 23 -1.64 -28.38 -15.94
N VAL A 24 -2.38 -28.10 -14.87
CA VAL A 24 -2.72 -26.73 -14.52
C VAL A 24 -1.38 -26.05 -14.26
N ALA A 25 -0.84 -25.42 -15.31
CA ALA A 25 0.28 -24.52 -15.18
C ALA A 25 -0.20 -23.45 -14.21
N ARG A 26 0.21 -23.58 -12.94
CA ARG A 26 -0.02 -22.61 -11.90
C ARG A 26 0.62 -21.33 -12.42
N ALA A 27 -0.20 -20.40 -12.91
CA ALA A 27 0.27 -19.10 -13.35
C ALA A 27 1.02 -18.50 -12.16
N ALA A 28 2.35 -18.50 -12.25
CA ALA A 28 3.21 -17.95 -11.23
C ALA A 28 3.00 -16.44 -11.27
N GLY A 29 2.12 -15.95 -10.39
CA GLY A 29 1.90 -14.51 -10.23
C GLY A 29 3.22 -13.83 -9.87
N ASN A 30 3.43 -12.62 -10.40
CA ASN A 30 4.60 -11.82 -10.04
C ASN A 30 4.32 -11.12 -8.71
N VAL A 31 4.58 -11.83 -7.62
CA VAL A 31 4.38 -11.35 -6.24
C VAL A 31 5.73 -10.99 -5.63
N SER A 32 5.85 -9.74 -5.19
CA SER A 32 7.05 -9.23 -4.52
C SER A 32 6.68 -8.35 -3.32
N VAL A 33 7.22 -8.67 -2.16
CA VAL A 33 7.05 -7.88 -0.93
C VAL A 33 8.42 -7.60 -0.35
N ALA A 34 8.79 -6.32 -0.30
CA ALA A 34 10.07 -5.88 0.24
C ALA A 34 10.25 -6.32 1.71
N PRO A 35 11.49 -6.55 2.17
CA PRO A 35 11.75 -6.72 3.59
C PRO A 35 11.50 -5.42 4.35
N VAL A 36 11.24 -5.52 5.65
CA VAL A 36 11.26 -4.33 6.52
C VAL A 36 12.69 -3.80 6.58
N PRO A 37 12.93 -2.48 6.38
CA PRO A 37 14.26 -1.89 6.45
C PRO A 37 14.93 -2.12 7.81
N ALA A 38 16.27 -2.21 7.80
CA ALA A 38 17.06 -2.31 9.02
C ALA A 38 16.90 -1.06 9.91
N LEU A 39 16.87 -1.27 11.24
CA LEU A 39 16.74 -0.23 12.25
C LEU A 39 18.04 -0.11 13.05
N ALA A 40 18.31 1.10 13.54
CA ALA A 40 19.36 1.35 14.52
C ALA A 40 18.91 0.94 15.94
N HIS A 41 17.60 1.06 16.22
CA HIS A 41 17.01 0.75 17.51
C HIS A 41 16.03 -0.42 17.40
N HIS A 42 16.26 -1.45 18.22
CA HIS A 42 15.45 -2.66 18.26
C HIS A 42 14.96 -2.96 19.67
N THR A 43 13.70 -3.40 19.75
CA THR A 43 13.14 -4.05 20.93
C THR A 43 12.34 -5.26 20.46
N SER A 44 12.22 -6.28 21.32
CA SER A 44 11.45 -7.49 20.98
C SER A 44 9.99 -7.18 20.62
N ALA A 45 9.38 -6.19 21.27
CA ALA A 45 8.03 -5.74 21.00
C ALA A 45 7.92 -5.01 19.65
N LEU A 46 8.88 -4.12 19.33
CA LEU A 46 8.93 -3.47 18.03
C LEU A 46 9.10 -4.50 16.90
N ASP A 47 10.04 -5.43 17.05
CA ASP A 47 10.27 -6.47 16.04
C ASP A 47 9.02 -7.34 15.84
N ALA A 48 8.24 -7.59 16.89
CA ALA A 48 6.96 -8.30 16.77
C ALA A 48 5.94 -7.52 15.94
N SER A 49 5.80 -6.21 16.19
CA SER A 49 4.92 -5.34 15.40
C SER A 49 5.34 -5.23 13.94
N LEU A 50 6.64 -5.17 13.66
CA LEU A 50 7.16 -5.13 12.28
C LEU A 50 6.97 -6.46 11.55
N ARG A 51 7.14 -7.59 12.25
CA ARG A 51 6.77 -8.91 11.72
C ARG A 51 5.28 -8.99 11.41
N ALA A 52 4.43 -8.46 12.29
CA ALA A 52 2.98 -8.43 12.09
C ALA A 52 2.58 -7.55 10.89
N LEU A 53 3.19 -6.37 10.74
CA LEU A 53 3.01 -5.50 9.58
C LEU A 53 3.33 -6.25 8.28
N ARG A 54 4.51 -6.87 8.20
CA ARG A 54 4.92 -7.60 7.00
C ARG A 54 4.05 -8.83 6.75
N ALA A 55 3.65 -9.54 7.80
CA ALA A 55 2.74 -10.68 7.69
C ALA A 55 1.37 -10.26 7.14
N GLY A 56 0.86 -9.09 7.51
CA GLY A 56 -0.36 -8.50 6.94
C GLY A 56 -0.22 -8.28 5.43
N ILE A 57 0.85 -7.63 4.98
CA ILE A 57 1.10 -7.37 3.55
C ILE A 57 1.24 -8.68 2.76
N LEU A 58 1.91 -9.68 3.33
CA LEU A 58 2.02 -11.01 2.71
C LEU A 58 0.67 -11.73 2.64
N LYS A 59 -0.20 -11.54 3.64
CA LYS A 59 -1.58 -12.07 3.62
C LYS A 59 -2.36 -11.44 2.47
N ASP A 60 -2.29 -10.13 2.30
CA ASP A 60 -2.96 -9.41 1.20
C ASP A 60 -2.45 -9.89 -0.17
N ALA A 61 -1.13 -10.09 -0.31
CA ALA A 61 -0.53 -10.63 -1.53
C ALA A 61 -1.03 -12.05 -1.85
N LYS A 62 -1.21 -12.88 -0.82
CA LYS A 62 -1.77 -14.23 -0.96
C LYS A 62 -3.24 -14.17 -1.37
N GLU A 63 -4.05 -13.33 -0.72
CA GLU A 63 -5.46 -13.15 -1.07
C GLU A 63 -5.62 -12.67 -2.52
N CYS A 64 -4.78 -11.73 -2.95
CA CYS A 64 -4.71 -11.30 -4.35
C CYS A 64 -4.42 -12.45 -5.31
N SER A 65 -3.46 -13.32 -4.95
CA SER A 65 -3.09 -14.48 -5.75
C SER A 65 -4.20 -15.53 -5.82
N ASP A 66 -4.85 -15.80 -4.70
CA ASP A 66 -5.96 -16.76 -4.60
C ASP A 66 -7.16 -16.27 -5.42
N ASN A 67 -7.48 -14.97 -5.37
CA ASN A 67 -8.55 -14.35 -6.16
C ASN A 67 -8.28 -14.44 -7.68
N ALA A 68 -7.07 -14.06 -8.12
CA ALA A 68 -6.72 -14.13 -9.54
C ALA A 68 -6.79 -15.56 -10.07
N SER A 69 -6.28 -16.52 -9.29
CA SER A 69 -6.36 -17.94 -9.64
C SER A 69 -7.80 -18.43 -9.75
N GLY A 70 -8.70 -17.98 -8.87
CA GLY A 70 -10.13 -18.31 -8.93
C GLY A 70 -10.82 -17.80 -10.20
N MET A 71 -10.28 -16.76 -10.83
CA MET A 71 -10.78 -16.17 -12.07
C MET A 71 -10.01 -16.62 -13.33
N GLY A 72 -9.03 -17.52 -13.20
CA GLY A 72 -8.17 -17.92 -14.32
C GLY A 72 -7.22 -16.81 -14.80
N ALA A 73 -6.95 -15.81 -13.96
CA ALA A 73 -6.05 -14.70 -14.23
C ALA A 73 -4.68 -14.91 -13.56
N THR A 74 -3.69 -14.11 -13.97
CA THR A 74 -2.36 -14.07 -13.31
C THR A 74 -2.32 -12.89 -12.36
N ALA A 75 -2.02 -13.15 -11.07
CA ALA A 75 -1.85 -12.08 -10.10
C ALA A 75 -0.57 -11.28 -10.34
N GLN A 76 -0.67 -9.98 -10.13
CA GLN A 76 0.49 -9.10 -9.93
C GLN A 76 0.34 -8.43 -8.57
N TYR A 77 1.38 -8.50 -7.75
CA TYR A 77 1.37 -7.82 -6.45
C TYR A 77 2.78 -7.33 -6.13
N ARG A 78 2.91 -6.04 -5.82
CA ARG A 78 4.15 -5.46 -5.36
C ARG A 78 3.88 -4.63 -4.12
N ALA A 79 4.70 -4.80 -3.09
CA ALA A 79 4.69 -3.92 -1.93
C ALA A 79 6.12 -3.53 -1.54
N ASP A 80 6.29 -2.29 -1.13
CA ASP A 80 7.53 -1.72 -0.61
C ASP A 80 7.30 -1.09 0.76
N ILE A 81 8.28 -1.23 1.64
CA ILE A 81 8.27 -0.67 3.00
C ILE A 81 9.51 0.19 3.13
N LYS A 82 9.33 1.51 3.18
CA LYS A 82 10.44 2.47 3.29
C LYS A 82 10.43 3.11 4.66
N LYS A 83 11.58 3.16 5.31
CA LYS A 83 11.77 3.90 6.56
C LYS A 83 11.76 5.40 6.24
N THR A 84 10.87 6.15 6.87
CA THR A 84 10.76 7.61 6.66
C THR A 84 11.47 8.40 7.74
N ILE A 85 11.48 7.86 8.96
CA ILE A 85 12.13 8.47 10.13
C ILE A 85 12.50 7.38 11.14
N GLU A 86 13.57 7.61 11.87
CA GLU A 86 13.94 6.84 13.05
C GLU A 86 14.56 7.79 14.06
N THR A 87 14.00 7.82 15.27
CA THR A 87 14.50 8.56 16.43
C THR A 87 14.78 7.55 17.54
N PRO A 88 15.32 7.94 18.70
CA PRO A 88 15.40 7.03 19.85
C PRO A 88 14.03 6.57 20.39
N SER A 89 12.95 7.30 20.08
CA SER A 89 11.62 7.07 20.65
C SER A 89 10.64 6.42 19.68
N VAL A 90 10.73 6.74 18.38
CA VAL A 90 9.78 6.28 17.35
C VAL A 90 10.48 5.89 16.05
N VAL A 91 9.83 5.02 15.28
CA VAL A 91 10.21 4.69 13.90
C VAL A 91 8.99 4.78 12.99
N GLY A 92 9.13 5.46 11.87
CA GLY A 92 8.08 5.67 10.87
C GLY A 92 8.40 5.00 9.55
N PHE A 93 7.35 4.53 8.87
CA PHE A 93 7.43 3.91 7.56
C PHE A 93 6.36 4.46 6.62
N GLU A 94 6.72 4.49 5.34
CA GLU A 94 5.82 4.57 4.20
C GLU A 94 5.68 3.14 3.67
N VAL A 95 4.45 2.69 3.49
CA VAL A 95 4.13 1.45 2.78
C VAL A 95 3.44 1.85 1.49
N SER A 96 3.94 1.31 0.37
CA SER A 96 3.34 1.51 -0.95
C SER A 96 3.16 0.17 -1.63
N GLY A 97 2.15 0.04 -2.47
CA GLY A 97 1.96 -1.17 -3.24
C GLY A 97 1.06 -1.00 -4.45
N SER A 98 1.18 -1.96 -5.35
CA SER A 98 0.31 -2.13 -6.50
C SER A 98 -0.16 -3.57 -6.57
N SER A 99 -1.37 -3.76 -7.09
CA SER A 99 -1.98 -5.07 -7.20
C SER A 99 -2.86 -5.18 -8.43
N GLN A 100 -2.96 -6.37 -9.01
CA GLN A 100 -3.93 -6.73 -10.02
C GLN A 100 -4.41 -8.14 -9.68
N CYS A 101 -5.58 -8.21 -9.05
CA CYS A 101 -6.09 -9.43 -8.43
C CYS A 101 -7.29 -10.04 -9.17
N ASP A 102 -7.92 -9.29 -10.08
CA ASP A 102 -9.10 -9.70 -10.85
C ASP A 102 -8.86 -9.68 -12.38
N GLY A 103 -7.63 -9.35 -12.79
CA GLY A 103 -7.23 -9.25 -14.20
C GLY A 103 -7.64 -7.95 -14.91
N ALA A 104 -8.57 -7.15 -14.38
CA ALA A 104 -9.13 -5.98 -15.07
C ALA A 104 -8.75 -4.64 -14.42
N HIS A 105 -8.64 -4.60 -13.09
CA HIS A 105 -8.51 -3.33 -12.36
C HIS A 105 -7.20 -3.32 -11.55
N PRO A 106 -6.19 -2.54 -11.98
CA PRO A 106 -5.01 -2.31 -11.15
C PRO A 106 -5.40 -1.47 -9.93
N GLY A 107 -5.09 -1.97 -8.74
CA GLY A 107 -5.15 -1.23 -7.49
C GLY A 107 -3.78 -0.69 -7.12
N ALA A 108 -3.75 0.48 -6.48
CA ALA A 108 -2.56 1.02 -5.84
C ALA A 108 -2.94 1.51 -4.44
N TYR A 109 -2.00 1.41 -3.50
CA TYR A 109 -2.18 1.91 -2.15
C TYR A 109 -0.88 2.51 -1.64
N GLU A 110 -1.00 3.55 -0.84
CA GLU A 110 0.11 4.17 -0.13
C GLU A 110 -0.38 4.63 1.25
N TYR A 111 0.40 4.37 2.30
CA TYR A 111 0.06 4.82 3.64
C TYR A 111 1.28 5.01 4.54
N GLY A 112 1.14 5.89 5.52
CA GLY A 112 2.12 6.10 6.60
C GLY A 112 1.77 5.31 7.85
N ILE A 113 2.78 4.79 8.55
CA ILE A 113 2.61 4.12 9.84
C ILE A 113 3.82 4.37 10.74
N THR A 114 3.58 4.66 12.02
CA THR A 114 4.64 4.94 13.00
C THR A 114 4.47 4.05 14.22
N TYR A 115 5.59 3.65 14.82
CA TYR A 115 5.63 2.82 16.03
C TYR A 115 6.52 3.46 17.09
N ARG A 116 6.15 3.28 18.36
CA ARG A 116 7.04 3.56 19.48
C ARG A 116 8.07 2.45 19.61
N ILE A 117 9.34 2.82 19.75
CA ILE A 117 10.44 1.85 19.86
C ILE A 117 10.36 1.07 21.16
N LYS A 118 10.04 1.74 22.28
CA LYS A 118 10.04 1.14 23.62
C LYS A 118 9.11 -0.08 23.74
N ASP A 119 7.89 0.02 23.21
CA ASP A 119 6.84 -0.98 23.42
C ASP A 119 6.23 -1.54 22.12
N GLY A 120 6.74 -1.12 20.96
CA GLY A 120 6.29 -1.59 19.66
C GLY A 120 4.85 -1.19 19.30
N LYS A 121 4.17 -0.37 20.10
CA LYS A 121 2.79 0.04 19.81
C LYS A 121 2.75 1.06 18.68
N ARG A 122 1.66 1.07 17.91
CA ARG A 122 1.40 2.14 16.94
C ARG A 122 1.43 3.48 17.67
N PHE A 123 2.17 4.43 17.12
CA PHE A 123 2.25 5.78 17.61
C PHE A 123 1.32 6.66 16.76
N ASP A 124 0.40 7.36 17.42
CA ASP A 124 -0.50 8.28 16.74
C ASP A 124 0.22 9.62 16.56
N LEU A 125 0.50 9.98 15.31
CA LEU A 125 1.13 11.26 14.99
C LEU A 125 0.21 12.46 15.25
N ASN A 126 -1.08 12.26 15.54
CA ASN A 126 -1.98 13.30 16.05
C ASN A 126 -1.52 13.88 17.39
N GLU A 127 -0.75 13.12 18.19
CA GLU A 127 -0.16 13.64 19.43
C GLU A 127 0.84 14.78 19.17
N VAL A 128 1.30 14.94 17.91
CA VAL A 128 2.35 15.87 17.51
C VAL A 128 1.85 16.88 16.48
N TYR A 129 0.98 16.47 15.57
CA TYR A 129 0.43 17.34 14.53
C TYR A 129 -1.06 17.54 14.79
N ALA A 130 -1.58 18.76 14.60
CA ALA A 130 -2.99 19.08 14.81
C ALA A 130 -3.87 18.47 13.71
N VAL A 131 -4.03 17.15 13.76
CA VAL A 131 -4.89 16.32 12.94
C VAL A 131 -5.76 15.50 13.90
N GLY A 132 -7.02 15.27 13.54
CA GLY A 132 -7.99 14.63 14.43
C GLY A 132 -8.15 13.13 14.14
N HIS A 133 -8.79 12.43 15.06
CA HIS A 133 -9.15 11.02 14.95
C HIS A 133 -10.68 10.86 14.87
N ARG A 134 -11.15 10.05 13.92
CA ARG A 134 -12.52 9.51 13.93
C ARG A 134 -12.57 8.24 14.76
N ASP A 135 -13.73 7.90 15.33
CA ASP A 135 -13.94 6.65 16.10
C ASP A 135 -13.52 5.37 15.34
N SER A 136 -13.44 5.41 14.01
CA SER A 136 -12.90 4.35 13.15
C SER A 136 -11.37 4.20 13.20
N GLY A 137 -10.65 5.04 13.93
CA GLY A 137 -9.19 5.11 13.93
C GLY A 137 -8.57 5.89 12.76
N SER A 138 -9.39 6.45 11.87
CA SER A 138 -8.91 7.19 10.69
C SER A 138 -8.58 8.64 11.03
N LEU A 139 -7.53 9.20 10.40
CA LEU A 139 -7.13 10.59 10.60
C LEU A 139 -7.96 11.54 9.72
N TYR A 140 -8.23 12.75 10.21
CA TYR A 140 -8.88 13.82 9.46
C TYR A 140 -8.22 15.19 9.73
N LEU A 141 -8.34 16.13 8.79
CA LEU A 141 -7.69 17.43 8.90
C LEU A 141 -8.50 18.33 9.84
N THR A 142 -7.81 19.08 10.68
CA THR A 142 -8.41 20.15 11.48
C THR A 142 -8.48 21.45 10.65
N LYS A 143 -9.07 22.50 11.22
CA LYS A 143 -9.09 23.82 10.57
C LYS A 143 -7.68 24.39 10.42
N GLU A 144 -6.77 24.02 11.32
CA GLU A 144 -5.39 24.46 11.34
C GLU A 144 -4.56 23.72 10.28
N SER A 145 -4.72 22.40 10.16
CA SER A 145 -3.94 21.61 9.18
C SER A 145 -4.49 21.65 7.77
N VAL A 146 -5.78 21.95 7.55
CA VAL A 146 -6.35 21.97 6.18
C VAL A 146 -5.78 23.10 5.31
N VAL A 147 -5.43 24.24 5.88
CA VAL A 147 -4.94 25.41 5.11
C VAL A 147 -3.65 25.10 4.34
N PRO A 148 -2.55 24.63 4.98
CA PRO A 148 -1.34 24.27 4.25
C PRO A 148 -1.56 23.06 3.31
N VAL A 149 -2.43 22.11 3.67
CA VAL A 149 -2.75 20.96 2.81
C VAL A 149 -3.47 21.40 1.54
N LEU A 150 -4.48 22.26 1.63
CA LEU A 150 -5.23 22.75 0.47
C LEU A 150 -4.33 23.60 -0.45
N ALA A 151 -3.44 24.40 0.13
CA ALA A 151 -2.47 25.17 -0.65
C ALA A 151 -1.56 24.24 -1.47
N GLU A 152 -1.04 23.19 -0.86
CA GLU A 152 -0.18 22.22 -1.53
C GLU A 152 -0.95 21.36 -2.55
N PHE A 153 -2.18 20.96 -2.23
CA PHE A 153 -3.08 20.27 -3.18
C PHE A 153 -3.30 21.10 -4.46
N LYS A 154 -3.60 22.39 -4.31
CA LYS A 154 -3.76 23.31 -5.44
C LYS A 154 -2.47 23.47 -6.24
N ARG A 155 -1.33 23.54 -5.55
CA ARG A 155 -0.01 23.64 -6.19
C ARG A 155 0.32 22.42 -7.04
N ILE A 156 0.12 21.21 -6.51
CA ILE A 156 0.39 19.94 -7.23
C ILE A 156 -0.56 19.77 -8.42
N ASN A 157 -1.80 20.26 -8.30
CA ASN A 157 -2.82 20.14 -9.33
C ASN A 157 -2.99 21.39 -10.21
N ALA A 158 -2.04 22.34 -10.20
CA ALA A 158 -2.15 23.63 -10.91
C ALA A 158 -2.49 23.51 -12.42
N GLY A 159 -2.08 22.41 -13.06
CA GLY A 159 -2.36 22.11 -14.47
C GLY A 159 -3.59 21.22 -14.73
N LYS A 160 -4.34 20.82 -13.69
CA LYS A 160 -5.45 19.88 -13.78
C LYS A 160 -6.76 20.55 -13.36
N ALA A 161 -7.41 21.27 -14.28
CA ALA A 161 -8.63 22.03 -13.98
C ALA A 161 -9.72 21.19 -13.29
N ALA A 162 -9.90 19.92 -13.70
CA ALA A 162 -10.86 19.00 -13.09
C ALA A 162 -10.58 18.73 -11.59
N CYS A 163 -9.31 18.81 -11.16
CA CYS A 163 -8.91 18.62 -9.76
C CYS A 163 -8.98 19.92 -8.94
N LEU A 164 -9.22 21.07 -9.57
CA LEU A 164 -9.24 22.39 -8.92
C LEU A 164 -10.63 22.99 -8.82
N ASP A 165 -11.66 22.25 -9.23
CA ASP A 165 -13.04 22.67 -9.06
C ASP A 165 -13.37 22.79 -7.57
N ALA A 166 -13.49 24.02 -7.09
CA ALA A 166 -13.74 24.33 -5.68
C ALA A 166 -15.14 23.87 -5.20
N SER A 167 -16.06 23.57 -6.12
CA SER A 167 -17.33 22.93 -5.75
C SER A 167 -17.14 21.47 -5.36
N THR A 168 -16.06 20.84 -5.84
CA THR A 168 -15.72 19.42 -5.59
C THR A 168 -14.61 19.28 -4.54
N PHE A 169 -13.51 20.04 -4.66
CA PHE A 169 -12.30 19.90 -3.84
C PHE A 169 -12.01 21.19 -3.06
N ASN A 170 -12.67 21.34 -1.91
CA ASN A 170 -12.50 22.46 -0.97
C ASN A 170 -12.02 22.00 0.42
N SER A 171 -11.85 22.94 1.36
CA SER A 171 -11.39 22.65 2.72
C SER A 171 -12.28 21.63 3.44
N ASP A 172 -13.60 21.79 3.38
CA ASP A 172 -14.54 20.89 4.05
C ASP A 172 -14.45 19.47 3.49
N TYR A 173 -14.32 19.37 2.17
CA TYR A 173 -14.09 18.09 1.51
C TYR A 173 -12.78 17.44 1.97
N LEU A 174 -11.66 18.16 1.98
CA LEU A 174 -10.38 17.61 2.45
C LEU A 174 -10.43 17.21 3.94
N MET A 175 -11.12 17.98 4.78
CA MET A 175 -11.35 17.64 6.18
C MET A 175 -12.26 16.43 6.36
N SER A 176 -13.14 16.14 5.39
CA SER A 176 -13.98 14.95 5.43
C SER A 176 -13.21 13.66 5.13
N LYS A 177 -12.12 13.74 4.35
CA LYS A 177 -11.39 12.57 3.88
C LYS A 177 -10.50 11.97 4.98
N ALA A 178 -10.55 10.64 5.05
CA ALA A 178 -9.62 9.87 5.85
C ALA A 178 -8.22 9.90 5.20
N PHE A 179 -7.17 9.94 6.01
CA PHE A 179 -5.80 9.78 5.52
C PHE A 179 -4.93 9.05 6.54
N THR A 180 -3.72 8.71 6.11
CA THR A 180 -2.60 8.37 6.99
C THR A 180 -1.45 9.34 6.71
N LEU A 181 -0.50 9.43 7.64
CA LEU A 181 0.63 10.35 7.47
C LEU A 181 1.95 9.72 7.88
N ALA A 182 3.04 10.17 7.25
CA ALA A 182 4.40 9.79 7.59
C ALA A 182 5.25 11.05 7.84
N ALA A 183 5.88 11.12 9.01
CA ALA A 183 6.92 12.10 9.29
C ALA A 183 8.24 11.69 8.63
N ARG A 184 9.02 12.66 8.17
CA ARG A 184 10.32 12.48 7.53
C ARG A 184 11.44 13.20 8.29
N ALA A 185 12.66 12.72 8.13
CA ALA A 185 13.84 13.26 8.81
C ALA A 185 14.15 14.74 8.52
N ASP A 186 13.65 15.28 7.40
CA ASP A 186 13.81 16.70 7.01
C ASP A 186 12.72 17.61 7.61
N GLY A 187 11.90 17.12 8.55
CA GLY A 187 10.79 17.88 9.13
C GLY A 187 9.54 17.92 8.26
N SER A 188 9.56 17.32 7.07
CA SER A 188 8.37 17.24 6.22
C SER A 188 7.41 16.15 6.69
N VAL A 189 6.14 16.34 6.39
CA VAL A 189 5.08 15.35 6.61
C VAL A 189 4.44 15.04 5.26
N GLN A 190 4.25 13.76 4.98
CA GLN A 190 3.52 13.30 3.79
C GLN A 190 2.18 12.70 4.20
N LEU A 191 1.11 13.18 3.56
CA LEU A 191 -0.26 12.74 3.76
C LEU A 191 -0.70 11.85 2.59
N TYR A 192 -1.31 10.72 2.92
CA TYR A 192 -1.85 9.75 1.98
C TYR A 192 -3.35 9.64 2.19
N PHE A 193 -4.12 10.26 1.29
CA PHE A 193 -5.57 10.30 1.38
C PHE A 193 -6.17 8.98 0.90
N ASN A 194 -7.14 8.47 1.67
CA ASN A 194 -7.99 7.39 1.22
C ASN A 194 -9.02 7.99 0.26
N THR A 195 -8.96 7.57 -1.01
CA THR A 195 -9.80 8.13 -2.07
C THR A 195 -10.44 7.04 -2.89
N ASP A 196 -11.60 7.36 -3.45
CA ASP A 196 -12.27 6.48 -4.39
C ASP A 196 -11.51 6.52 -5.73
N TYR A 197 -11.64 5.45 -6.53
CA TYR A 197 -10.93 5.30 -7.80
C TYR A 197 -11.09 6.52 -8.73
N VAL A 198 -12.28 7.14 -8.76
CA VAL A 198 -12.58 8.30 -9.60
C VAL A 198 -11.85 9.58 -9.17
N GLU A 199 -11.38 9.64 -7.93
CA GLU A 199 -10.69 10.80 -7.34
C GLU A 199 -9.16 10.61 -7.31
N ALA A 200 -8.69 9.36 -7.42
CA ALA A 200 -7.28 8.99 -7.27
C ALA A 200 -6.33 9.81 -8.17
N ALA A 201 -6.78 10.21 -9.36
CA ALA A 201 -5.99 11.04 -10.28
C ALA A 201 -5.67 12.46 -9.75
N CYS A 202 -6.47 12.95 -8.79
CA CYS A 202 -6.31 14.25 -8.14
C CYS A 202 -5.57 14.16 -6.79
N PHE A 203 -5.49 12.97 -6.19
CA PHE A 203 -4.93 12.74 -4.86
C PHE A 203 -3.62 11.96 -4.89
N SER A 204 -2.61 12.54 -5.53
CA SER A 204 -1.23 12.14 -5.26
C SER A 204 -0.87 12.46 -3.80
N PRO A 205 0.07 11.72 -3.16
CA PRO A 205 0.51 12.03 -1.81
C PRO A 205 0.92 13.49 -1.66
N ILE A 206 0.43 14.15 -0.61
CA ILE A 206 0.67 15.58 -0.36
C ILE A 206 1.82 15.70 0.63
N ARG A 207 2.95 16.27 0.20
CA ARG A 207 4.09 16.50 1.09
C ARG A 207 4.16 17.96 1.51
N LEU A 208 4.00 18.19 2.81
CA LEU A 208 4.19 19.49 3.44
C LEU A 208 5.62 19.62 3.93
N ASN A 209 6.31 20.69 3.53
CA ASN A 209 7.65 20.99 4.03
C ASN A 209 7.60 21.39 5.53
N ALA A 210 8.77 21.40 6.18
CA ALA A 210 8.88 21.70 7.60
C ALA A 210 8.27 23.07 8.00
N GLN A 211 8.34 24.07 7.12
CA GLN A 211 7.76 25.40 7.35
C GLN A 211 6.23 25.37 7.36
N ALA A 212 5.60 24.61 6.45
CA ALA A 212 4.16 24.44 6.43
C ALA A 212 3.68 23.62 7.63
N VAL A 213 4.46 22.60 8.02
CA VAL A 213 4.16 21.73 9.17
C VAL A 213 4.25 22.48 10.50
N SER A 214 5.19 23.42 10.66
CA SER A 214 5.40 24.13 11.92
C SER A 214 4.17 24.92 12.38
N ALA A 215 3.30 25.33 11.46
CA ALA A 215 2.05 26.04 11.76
C ALA A 215 1.04 25.21 12.56
N PHE A 216 1.14 23.88 12.51
CA PHE A 216 0.20 22.97 13.17
C PHE A 216 0.91 21.84 13.94
N LYS A 217 2.20 22.00 14.25
CA LYS A 217 3.00 21.05 15.03
C LYS A 217 3.08 21.49 16.49
N ASP A 218 2.79 20.59 17.43
CA ASP A 218 3.14 20.76 18.84
C ASP A 218 4.65 20.54 19.01
N ALA A 219 5.38 21.64 19.19
CA ALA A 219 6.83 21.62 19.33
C ALA A 219 7.33 20.86 20.58
N LYS A 220 6.55 20.87 21.68
CA LYS A 220 6.92 20.17 22.91
C LYS A 220 6.80 18.66 22.72
N LYS A 221 5.71 18.22 22.09
CA LYS A 221 5.50 16.81 21.76
C LYS A 221 6.47 16.31 20.70
N ALA A 222 6.74 17.10 19.67
CA ALA A 222 7.77 16.77 18.68
C ALA A 222 9.14 16.54 19.36
N ALA A 223 9.56 17.44 20.25
CA ALA A 223 10.80 17.30 21.00
C ALA A 223 10.82 16.06 21.92
N GLU A 224 9.70 15.74 22.58
CA GLU A 224 9.55 14.54 23.43
C GLU A 224 9.85 13.25 22.66
N PHE A 225 9.42 13.17 21.39
CA PHE A 225 9.62 11.99 20.54
C PHE A 225 10.83 12.10 19.61
N GLY A 226 11.62 13.17 19.71
CA GLY A 226 12.79 13.43 18.85
C GLY A 226 12.42 13.65 17.38
N LEU A 227 11.19 14.10 17.10
CA LEU A 227 10.73 14.43 15.76
C LEU A 227 11.21 15.84 15.35
N PRO A 228 11.65 16.01 14.08
CA PRO A 228 12.12 17.30 13.56
C PRO A 228 11.03 18.37 13.48
#